data_AF-A0A5M6D5A4-F1
#
_entry.id   AF-A0A5M6D5A4-F1
#
_cell.length_a   1.000
_cell.length_b   1.000
_cell.length_c   1.000
_cell.angle_alpha   90.00
_cell.angle_beta   90.00
_cell.angle_gamma   90.00
#
_symmetry.space_group_name_H-M   'P 1'
#
loop_
_entity.id
_entity.type
_entity.pdbx_description
1 polymer ?
#
loop_
_entity_poly.entity_id
_entity_poly.type
_entity_poly.pdbx_seq_one_letter_code
_entity_poly.pdbx_strand_id
1 'polypeptide(L)'
;MTHDLQMSASADAVDFPYRALSRSAIWSLILFAVALFGLIPPFESVLALTVLGIIAALIAIRSIRRYPDEFSGLSLAKFALIANAALLAGGVALHSYIYLTEVPPGHVRVPFYELKYEGQNDRPTETAINVDGKDVFIKGYIHPSSGGGMLRQFVLVGDLGTCCFGGQPRSSEMIEVTLTGGQTVEGGMTRRKLAGKFSVNRMQHTKADFDNPVFYRLKARSLK
;
A
#
# COMPACT_ATOMS: atom_id res chain seq x y z
N MET A 1 1.01 -2.83 -90.45
CA MET A 1 1.83 -3.35 -89.32
C MET A 1 1.79 -2.31 -88.23
N THR A 2 0.85 -2.44 -87.31
CA THR A 2 0.72 -1.60 -86.12
C THR A 2 1.40 -2.34 -84.98
N HIS A 3 2.45 -1.74 -84.41
CA HIS A 3 3.09 -2.24 -83.20
C HIS A 3 2.25 -1.81 -82.00
N ASP A 4 1.52 -2.75 -81.41
CA ASP A 4 0.89 -2.56 -80.10
C ASP A 4 1.99 -2.55 -79.03
N LEU A 5 2.29 -1.35 -78.52
CA LEU A 5 3.10 -1.15 -77.34
C LEU A 5 2.31 -1.55 -76.10
N GLN A 6 2.34 -2.83 -75.76
CA GLN A 6 1.88 -3.34 -74.48
C GLN A 6 2.94 -3.06 -73.42
N MET A 7 2.95 -1.84 -72.88
CA MET A 7 3.78 -1.50 -71.71
C MET A 7 3.06 -1.91 -70.43
N SER A 8 3.57 -2.98 -69.84
CA SER A 8 3.30 -3.54 -68.52
C SER A 8 3.10 -2.47 -67.44
N ALA A 9 1.88 -2.32 -66.93
CA ALA A 9 1.58 -1.67 -65.66
C ALA A 9 1.14 -2.73 -64.63
N SER A 10 2.05 -3.63 -64.27
CA SER A 10 1.96 -4.37 -63.00
C SER A 10 3.03 -3.80 -62.08
N ALA A 11 2.77 -2.60 -61.56
CA ALA A 11 3.34 -2.26 -60.27
C ALA A 11 2.65 -3.22 -59.29
N ASP A 12 3.36 -4.27 -58.88
CA ASP A 12 2.96 -5.08 -57.73
C ASP A 12 2.78 -4.12 -56.55
N ALA A 13 1.55 -3.66 -56.35
CA ALA A 13 1.18 -2.92 -55.17
C ALA A 13 1.34 -3.92 -54.02
N VAL A 14 2.51 -3.88 -53.37
CA VAL A 14 2.75 -4.63 -52.15
C VAL A 14 1.73 -4.13 -51.15
N ASP A 15 0.61 -4.83 -51.07
CA ASP A 15 -0.43 -4.57 -50.09
C ASP A 15 0.20 -4.86 -48.74
N PHE A 16 0.40 -3.82 -47.94
CA PHE A 16 0.83 -3.95 -46.56
C PHE A 16 -0.45 -3.96 -45.71
N PRO A 17 -1.13 -5.12 -45.55
CA PRO A 17 -2.36 -5.16 -44.77
C PRO A 17 -2.06 -4.64 -43.37
N TYR A 18 -2.67 -3.51 -43.03
CA TYR A 18 -2.50 -2.89 -41.73
C TYR A 18 -3.09 -3.82 -40.67
N ARG A 19 -2.23 -4.27 -39.75
CA ARG A 19 -2.64 -5.10 -38.60
C ARG A 19 -2.81 -4.22 -37.39
N ALA A 20 -4.00 -4.22 -36.81
CA ALA A 20 -4.29 -3.43 -35.63
C ALA A 20 -3.51 -3.95 -34.42
N LEU A 21 -3.04 -3.04 -33.56
CA LEU A 21 -2.49 -3.43 -32.27
C LEU A 21 -3.61 -3.96 -31.36
N SER A 22 -3.35 -5.08 -30.68
CA SER A 22 -4.29 -5.64 -29.72
C SER A 22 -4.58 -4.64 -28.58
N ARG A 23 -5.84 -4.22 -28.44
CA ARG A 23 -6.28 -3.31 -27.37
C ARG A 23 -5.95 -3.84 -25.98
N SER A 24 -6.06 -5.15 -25.78
CA SER A 24 -5.68 -5.82 -24.52
C SER A 24 -4.18 -5.75 -24.22
N ALA A 25 -3.31 -5.71 -25.25
CA ALA A 25 -1.88 -5.52 -25.04
C ALA A 25 -1.57 -4.10 -24.54
N ILE A 26 -2.26 -3.08 -25.09
CA ILE A 26 -2.14 -1.69 -24.66
C ILE A 26 -2.61 -1.54 -23.21
N TRP A 27 -3.78 -2.09 -22.86
CA TRP A 27 -4.29 -2.07 -21.49
C TRP A 27 -3.34 -2.75 -20.50
N SER A 28 -2.74 -3.87 -20.87
CA SER A 28 -1.74 -4.55 -20.02
C SER A 28 -0.54 -3.67 -19.69
N LEU A 29 -0.07 -2.86 -20.64
CA LEU A 29 1.03 -1.90 -20.42
C LEU A 29 0.62 -0.72 -19.55
N ILE A 30 -0.57 -0.17 -19.76
CA ILE A 30 -1.09 0.92 -18.91
C ILE A 30 -1.21 0.43 -17.46
N LEU A 31 -1.77 -0.76 -17.26
CA LEU A 31 -1.88 -1.37 -15.93
C LEU A 31 -0.51 -1.60 -15.29
N PHE A 32 0.49 -2.05 -16.05
CA PHE A 32 1.87 -2.16 -15.57
C PHE A 32 2.42 -0.80 -15.11
N ALA A 33 2.27 0.25 -15.93
CA ALA A 33 2.78 1.59 -15.62
C ALA A 33 2.14 2.16 -14.35
N VAL A 34 0.84 1.97 -14.16
CA VAL A 34 0.14 2.39 -12.93
C VAL A 34 0.54 1.50 -11.74
N ALA A 35 0.74 0.19 -11.96
CA ALA A 35 1.14 -0.73 -10.91
C ALA A 35 2.53 -0.45 -10.33
N LEU A 36 3.41 0.24 -11.05
CA LEU A 36 4.73 0.64 -10.53
C LEU A 36 4.63 1.49 -9.26
N PHE A 37 3.57 2.31 -9.12
CA PHE A 37 3.33 3.07 -7.89
C PHE A 37 3.13 2.16 -6.67
N GLY A 38 2.73 0.91 -6.88
CA GLY A 38 2.57 -0.06 -5.81
C GLY A 38 3.86 -0.53 -5.16
N LEU A 39 5.04 -0.17 -5.69
CA LEU A 39 6.32 -0.38 -5.03
C LEU A 39 6.57 0.60 -3.87
N ILE A 40 5.81 1.71 -3.80
CA ILE A 40 6.01 2.77 -2.82
C ILE A 40 5.00 2.60 -1.67
N PRO A 41 5.43 2.35 -0.42
CA PRO A 41 4.54 2.39 0.73
C PRO A 41 3.92 3.79 0.89
N PRO A 42 2.59 3.95 1.07
CA PRO A 42 1.58 2.94 1.42
C PRO A 42 0.75 2.37 0.25
N PHE A 43 1.12 2.60 -1.01
CA PHE A 43 0.32 2.27 -2.19
C PHE A 43 0.39 0.78 -2.61
N GLU A 44 0.77 -0.11 -1.71
CA GLU A 44 1.05 -1.53 -1.96
C GLU A 44 -0.11 -2.25 -2.67
N SER A 45 -1.36 -1.88 -2.32
CA SER A 45 -2.58 -2.44 -2.94
C SER A 45 -2.66 -2.22 -4.46
N VAL A 46 -2.01 -1.19 -5.00
CA VAL A 46 -1.99 -0.89 -6.43
C VAL A 46 -1.24 -1.98 -7.22
N LEU A 47 -0.36 -2.76 -6.57
CA LEU A 47 0.27 -3.94 -7.18
C LEU A 47 -0.75 -4.97 -7.65
N ALA A 48 -1.96 -5.03 -7.06
CA ALA A 48 -3.01 -5.95 -7.50
C ALA A 48 -3.41 -5.73 -8.98
N LEU A 49 -3.19 -4.52 -9.52
CA LEU A 49 -3.43 -4.22 -10.94
C LEU A 49 -2.54 -5.04 -11.88
N THR A 50 -1.37 -5.51 -11.43
CA THR A 50 -0.52 -6.40 -12.23
C THR A 50 -1.22 -7.71 -12.57
N VAL A 51 -2.12 -8.21 -11.71
CA VAL A 51 -2.91 -9.41 -11.97
C VAL A 51 -3.85 -9.18 -13.16
N LEU A 52 -4.52 -8.03 -13.19
CA LEU A 52 -5.35 -7.62 -14.32
C LEU A 52 -4.51 -7.40 -15.58
N GLY A 53 -3.31 -6.84 -15.44
CA GLY A 53 -2.34 -6.66 -16.50
C GLY A 53 -1.89 -7.99 -17.12
N ILE A 54 -1.62 -9.00 -16.29
CA ILE A 54 -1.27 -10.37 -16.73
C ILE A 54 -2.43 -10.99 -17.50
N ILE A 55 -3.65 -10.92 -16.98
CA ILE A 55 -4.84 -11.45 -17.65
C ILE A 55 -5.03 -10.79 -19.02
N ALA A 56 -4.92 -9.46 -19.09
CA ALA A 56 -5.02 -8.72 -20.34
C ALA A 56 -3.92 -9.12 -21.35
N ALA A 57 -2.67 -9.32 -20.89
CA ALA A 57 -1.59 -9.81 -21.76
C ALA A 57 -1.85 -11.23 -22.28
N LEU A 58 -2.36 -12.13 -21.44
CA LEU A 58 -2.71 -13.49 -21.86
C LEU A 58 -3.84 -13.50 -22.89
N ILE A 59 -4.86 -12.66 -22.70
CA ILE A 59 -5.94 -12.45 -23.68
C ILE A 59 -5.36 -11.93 -24.99
N ALA A 60 -4.46 -10.94 -24.95
CA ALA A 60 -3.82 -10.38 -26.14
C ALA A 60 -2.99 -11.42 -26.90
N ILE A 61 -2.17 -12.22 -26.19
CA ILE A 61 -1.38 -13.30 -26.81
C ILE A 61 -2.31 -14.32 -27.47
N ARG A 62 -3.41 -14.69 -26.80
CA ARG A 62 -4.40 -15.62 -27.36
C ARG A 62 -5.11 -15.04 -28.58
N SER A 63 -5.49 -13.77 -28.56
CA SER A 63 -6.17 -13.11 -29.68
C SER A 63 -5.26 -12.97 -30.89
N ILE A 64 -4.01 -12.54 -30.70
CA ILE A 64 -3.01 -12.38 -31.78
C ILE A 64 -2.66 -13.74 -32.41
N ARG A 65 -2.59 -14.81 -31.61
CA ARG A 65 -2.35 -16.16 -32.15
C ARG A 65 -3.55 -16.72 -32.92
N ARG A 66 -4.78 -16.34 -32.55
CA ARG A 66 -6.01 -16.82 -33.19
C ARG A 66 -6.32 -16.06 -34.48
N TYR A 67 -6.07 -14.76 -34.50
CA TYR A 67 -6.31 -13.89 -35.65
C TYR A 67 -5.01 -13.16 -36.04
N PRO A 68 -4.01 -13.89 -36.57
CA PRO A 68 -2.73 -13.29 -36.92
C PRO A 68 -2.89 -12.24 -38.02
N ASP A 69 -3.81 -12.41 -38.95
CA ASP A 69 -3.97 -11.46 -40.07
C ASP A 69 -4.66 -10.15 -39.64
N GLU A 70 -5.36 -10.13 -38.49
CA GLU A 70 -6.06 -8.95 -37.97
C GLU A 70 -5.22 -8.19 -36.92
N PHE A 71 -4.55 -8.92 -36.01
CA PHE A 71 -3.87 -8.33 -34.87
C PHE A 71 -2.35 -8.50 -34.92
N SER A 72 -1.62 -7.45 -34.54
CA SER A 72 -0.16 -7.46 -34.35
C SER A 72 0.21 -7.11 -32.89
N GLY A 73 1.51 -7.08 -32.60
CA GLY A 73 2.05 -6.71 -31.29
C GLY A 73 2.33 -7.90 -30.35
N LEU A 74 2.68 -9.07 -30.88
CA LEU A 74 2.99 -10.25 -30.05
C LEU A 74 4.18 -10.00 -29.12
N SER A 75 5.22 -9.33 -29.61
CA SER A 75 6.38 -8.92 -28.80
C SER A 75 5.96 -8.00 -27.66
N LEU A 76 5.11 -7.02 -27.94
CA LEU A 76 4.54 -6.09 -26.97
C LEU A 76 3.74 -6.82 -25.88
N ALA A 77 2.87 -7.76 -26.27
CA ALA A 77 2.07 -8.54 -25.34
C ALA A 77 2.93 -9.46 -24.45
N LYS A 78 3.97 -10.08 -25.02
CA LYS A 78 4.94 -10.89 -24.24
C LYS A 78 5.74 -10.04 -23.25
N PHE A 79 6.21 -8.87 -23.69
CA PHE A 79 6.89 -7.93 -22.80
C PHE A 79 5.97 -7.52 -21.65
N ALA A 80 4.74 -7.10 -21.94
CA ALA A 80 3.78 -6.70 -20.91
C ALA A 80 3.48 -7.83 -19.92
N LEU A 81 3.37 -9.08 -20.40
CA LEU A 81 3.21 -10.25 -19.54
C LEU A 81 4.39 -10.42 -18.58
N ILE A 82 5.62 -10.43 -19.11
CA ILE A 82 6.85 -10.62 -18.33
C ILE A 82 7.03 -9.48 -17.34
N ALA A 83 6.81 -8.24 -17.77
CA ALA A 83 6.95 -7.04 -16.94
C ALA A 83 5.96 -7.04 -15.76
N ASN A 84 4.68 -7.34 -16.01
CA ASN A 84 3.70 -7.44 -14.92
C ASN A 84 4.02 -8.60 -13.97
N ALA A 85 4.44 -9.77 -14.49
CA ALA A 85 4.80 -10.92 -13.66
C ALA A 85 6.03 -10.63 -12.78
N ALA A 86 7.06 -10.01 -13.36
CA ALA A 86 8.26 -9.61 -12.63
C ALA A 86 7.95 -8.53 -11.58
N LEU A 87 7.09 -7.56 -11.91
CA LEU A 87 6.66 -6.53 -10.97
C LEU A 87 5.84 -7.11 -9.81
N LEU A 88 4.95 -8.07 -10.09
CA LEU A 88 4.17 -8.74 -9.05
C LEU A 88 5.08 -9.54 -8.11
N ALA A 89 5.94 -10.40 -8.68
CA ALA A 89 6.86 -11.22 -7.88
C ALA A 89 7.85 -10.36 -7.09
N GLY A 90 8.46 -9.36 -7.74
CA GLY A 90 9.41 -8.44 -7.12
C GLY A 90 8.76 -7.54 -6.06
N GLY A 91 7.56 -7.01 -6.33
CA GLY A 91 6.81 -6.17 -5.39
C GLY A 91 6.36 -6.95 -4.16
N VAL A 92 5.83 -8.17 -4.34
CA VAL A 92 5.48 -9.07 -3.23
C VAL A 92 6.72 -9.43 -2.41
N ALA A 93 7.84 -9.77 -3.06
CA ALA A 93 9.09 -10.09 -2.36
C ALA A 93 9.62 -8.89 -1.56
N LEU A 94 9.61 -7.70 -2.15
CA LEU A 94 10.04 -6.45 -1.50
C LEU A 94 9.20 -6.15 -0.26
N HIS A 95 7.87 -6.13 -0.40
CA HIS A 95 6.97 -5.84 0.73
C HIS A 95 7.01 -6.91 1.80
N SER A 96 7.16 -8.17 1.40
CA SER A 96 7.37 -9.28 2.35
C SER A 96 8.68 -9.10 3.13
N TYR A 97 9.76 -8.72 2.46
CA TYR A 97 11.04 -8.44 3.10
C TYR A 97 10.94 -7.28 4.10
N ILE A 98 10.30 -6.17 3.73
CA ILE A 98 10.06 -5.04 4.62
C ILE A 98 9.22 -5.49 5.83
N TYR A 99 8.15 -6.26 5.60
CA TYR A 99 7.30 -6.79 6.66
C TYR A 99 8.05 -7.73 7.60
N LEU A 100 8.95 -8.57 7.11
CA LEU A 100 9.70 -9.49 7.96
C LEU A 100 10.82 -8.80 8.76
N THR A 101 11.35 -7.66 8.27
CA THR A 101 12.52 -6.98 8.85
C THR A 101 12.19 -5.73 9.67
N GLU A 102 10.96 -5.23 9.64
CA GLU A 102 10.59 -3.99 10.32
C GLU A 102 10.46 -4.09 11.85
N VAL A 103 10.25 -5.29 12.38
CA VAL A 103 10.07 -5.51 13.83
C VAL A 103 11.43 -5.71 14.46
N PRO A 104 11.84 -4.86 15.41
CA PRO A 104 13.10 -5.08 16.10
C PRO A 104 13.07 -6.39 16.90
N PRO A 105 14.21 -7.08 17.06
CA PRO A 105 14.29 -8.30 17.86
C PRO A 105 13.70 -8.09 19.26
N GLY A 106 13.00 -9.11 19.78
CA GLY A 106 12.37 -9.08 21.09
C GLY A 106 11.07 -8.28 21.20
N HIS A 107 10.60 -7.65 20.11
CA HIS A 107 9.33 -6.92 20.10
C HIS A 107 8.20 -7.77 19.54
N VAL A 108 7.02 -7.65 20.14
CA VAL A 108 5.79 -8.26 19.61
C VAL A 108 5.12 -7.27 18.67
N ARG A 109 4.83 -7.70 17.43
CA ARG A 109 4.01 -6.90 16.52
C ARG A 109 2.57 -6.87 17.04
N VAL A 110 2.08 -5.69 17.38
CA VAL A 110 0.68 -5.49 17.80
C VAL A 110 0.01 -4.60 16.76
N PRO A 111 -0.90 -5.13 15.93
CA PRO A 111 -1.65 -4.30 15.02
C PRO A 111 -2.71 -3.51 15.79
N PHE A 112 -2.94 -2.27 15.37
CA PHE A 112 -3.80 -1.35 16.11
C PHE A 112 -5.25 -1.84 16.24
N TYR A 113 -5.76 -2.58 15.25
CA TYR A 113 -7.14 -3.08 15.27
C TYR A 113 -7.40 -4.07 16.40
N GLU A 114 -6.38 -4.79 16.92
CA GLU A 114 -6.54 -5.70 18.07
C GLU A 114 -6.68 -4.97 19.40
N LEU A 115 -6.36 -3.67 19.44
CA LEU A 115 -6.51 -2.82 20.61
C LEU A 115 -7.87 -2.12 20.67
N LYS A 116 -8.60 -2.10 19.56
CA LYS A 116 -9.92 -1.47 19.44
C LYS A 116 -10.99 -2.35 20.09
N TYR A 117 -11.83 -1.75 20.93
CA TYR A 117 -12.94 -2.45 21.57
C TYR A 117 -14.29 -2.06 20.96
N GLU A 118 -15.00 -3.03 20.38
CA GLU A 118 -16.28 -2.83 19.67
C GLU A 118 -17.51 -3.08 20.56
N GLY A 119 -17.54 -2.49 21.76
CA GLY A 119 -18.71 -2.56 22.65
C GLY A 119 -19.30 -1.19 22.99
N GLN A 120 -20.41 -1.21 23.75
CA GLN A 120 -21.05 0.03 24.27
C GLN A 120 -20.18 0.71 25.34
N ASN A 121 -19.64 -0.06 26.28
CA ASN A 121 -18.78 0.44 27.33
C ASN A 121 -17.32 0.18 26.97
N ASP A 122 -16.58 1.24 26.70
CA ASP A 122 -15.19 1.13 26.28
C ASP A 122 -14.30 0.56 27.40
N ARG A 123 -13.40 -0.35 27.03
CA ARG A 123 -12.49 -1.03 27.95
C ARG A 123 -11.24 -1.53 27.24
N PRO A 124 -10.14 -1.77 27.97
CA PRO A 124 -8.99 -2.48 27.43
C PRO A 124 -9.37 -3.83 26.83
N THR A 125 -8.85 -4.16 25.63
CA THR A 125 -9.04 -5.48 25.02
C THR A 125 -8.22 -6.54 25.76
N GLU A 126 -8.60 -7.82 25.61
CA GLU A 126 -7.80 -8.93 26.14
C GLU A 126 -6.38 -8.91 25.56
N THR A 127 -6.24 -8.57 24.28
CA THR A 127 -4.94 -8.39 23.65
C THR A 127 -4.12 -7.32 24.36
N ALA A 128 -4.71 -6.15 24.65
CA ALA A 128 -4.03 -5.07 25.35
C ALA A 128 -3.55 -5.51 26.74
N ILE A 129 -4.36 -6.28 27.46
CA ILE A 129 -3.99 -6.85 28.77
C ILE A 129 -2.86 -7.88 28.62
N ASN A 130 -2.91 -8.73 27.60
CA ASN A 130 -1.89 -9.76 27.35
C ASN A 130 -0.53 -9.18 26.93
N VAL A 131 -0.50 -7.96 26.38
CA VAL A 131 0.73 -7.26 26.00
C VAL A 131 1.14 -6.17 27.00
N ASP A 132 0.43 -6.05 28.12
CA ASP A 132 0.79 -5.13 29.21
C ASP A 132 2.20 -5.44 29.73
N GLY A 133 3.05 -4.41 29.76
CA GLY A 133 4.44 -4.50 30.20
C GLY A 133 5.43 -5.08 29.18
N LYS A 134 4.98 -5.54 28.00
CA LYS A 134 5.85 -6.10 26.95
C LYS A 134 6.42 -5.02 26.03
N ASP A 135 7.53 -5.34 25.38
CA ASP A 135 8.05 -4.55 24.27
C ASP A 135 7.25 -4.85 23.00
N VAL A 136 6.61 -3.82 22.45
CA VAL A 136 5.73 -3.93 21.28
C VAL A 136 6.23 -3.07 20.13
N PHE A 137 5.96 -3.54 18.92
CA PHE A 137 6.07 -2.77 17.69
C PHE A 137 4.66 -2.45 17.19
N ILE A 138 4.35 -1.16 17.07
CA ILE A 138 3.05 -0.68 16.63
C ILE A 138 3.18 0.40 15.56
N LYS A 139 2.23 0.42 14.64
CA LYS A 139 2.11 1.44 13.60
C LYS A 139 0.81 2.20 13.74
N GLY A 140 0.88 3.51 13.60
CA GLY A 140 -0.30 4.37 13.65
C GLY A 140 -0.01 5.77 13.13
N TYR A 141 -0.94 6.68 13.34
CA TYR A 141 -0.85 8.08 12.93
C TYR A 141 -0.88 8.98 14.15
N ILE A 142 -0.19 10.12 14.07
CA ILE A 142 -0.23 11.13 15.12
C ILE A 142 -1.56 11.86 15.03
N HIS A 143 -2.32 11.91 16.12
CA HIS A 143 -3.57 12.64 16.16
C HIS A 143 -3.31 14.16 16.05
N PRO A 144 -4.01 14.91 15.18
CA PRO A 144 -3.79 16.34 14.95
C PRO A 144 -3.87 17.20 16.22
N SER A 145 -4.77 16.86 17.15
CA SER A 145 -4.87 17.54 18.46
C SER A 145 -3.63 17.40 19.34
N SER A 146 -2.65 16.57 18.98
CA SER A 146 -1.36 16.50 19.68
C SER A 146 -0.45 17.70 19.38
N GLY A 147 -0.83 18.56 18.43
CA GLY A 147 -0.06 19.72 18.00
C GLY A 147 0.78 19.48 16.73
N GLY A 148 1.36 20.56 16.22
CA GLY A 148 2.29 20.54 15.09
C GLY A 148 3.76 20.66 15.53
N GLY A 149 4.69 20.48 14.58
CA GLY A 149 6.13 20.64 14.83
C GLY A 149 6.78 19.41 15.47
N MET A 150 7.86 19.59 16.24
CA MET A 150 8.62 18.49 16.83
C MET A 150 8.00 18.04 18.16
N LEU A 151 7.36 16.88 18.15
CA LEU A 151 6.62 16.33 19.28
C LEU A 151 7.45 15.26 20.01
N ARG A 152 7.46 15.33 21.35
CA ARG A 152 8.00 14.27 22.23
C ARG A 152 6.91 13.39 22.82
N GLN A 153 5.71 13.94 23.02
CA GLN A 153 4.56 13.24 23.57
C GLN A 153 3.33 13.55 22.72
N PHE A 154 2.63 12.52 22.28
CA PHE A 154 1.49 12.66 21.38
C PHE A 154 0.55 11.46 21.51
N VAL A 155 -0.66 11.59 20.97
CA VAL A 155 -1.61 10.49 20.88
C VAL A 155 -1.46 9.82 19.51
N LEU A 156 -1.28 8.51 19.53
CA LEU A 156 -1.24 7.66 18.35
C LEU A 156 -2.61 7.00 18.15
N VAL A 157 -3.11 7.05 16.92
CA VAL A 157 -4.37 6.42 16.49
C VAL A 157 -4.14 5.43 15.35
N GLY A 158 -5.06 4.49 15.18
CA GLY A 158 -4.95 3.42 14.17
C GLY A 158 -5.20 3.90 12.74
N ASP A 159 -6.08 4.87 12.59
CA ASP A 159 -6.50 5.41 11.29
C ASP A 159 -6.86 6.90 11.43
N LEU A 160 -6.76 7.61 10.30
CA LEU A 160 -7.09 9.04 10.24
C LEU A 160 -8.58 9.29 9.95
N GLY A 161 -9.30 8.30 9.40
CA GLY A 161 -10.69 8.47 8.97
C GLY A 161 -11.63 8.62 10.15
N THR A 162 -11.63 7.65 11.06
CA THR A 162 -12.55 7.59 12.19
C THR A 162 -12.17 8.61 13.26
N CYS A 163 -10.87 8.85 13.47
CA CYS A 163 -10.40 9.70 14.58
C CYS A 163 -10.25 11.19 14.23
N CYS A 164 -9.94 11.55 12.97
CA CYS A 164 -9.72 12.96 12.59
C CYS A 164 -10.94 13.59 11.90
N PHE A 165 -11.81 12.79 11.28
CA PHE A 165 -13.00 13.26 10.55
C PHE A 165 -14.32 12.71 11.10
N GLY A 166 -14.28 11.74 12.02
CA GLY A 166 -15.44 11.05 12.59
C GLY A 166 -15.84 11.45 14.02
N GLY A 167 -15.19 12.48 14.58
CA GLY A 167 -15.37 12.90 15.97
C GLY A 167 -14.25 12.41 16.88
N GLN A 168 -14.50 12.42 18.17
CA GLN A 168 -13.46 12.09 19.15
C GLN A 168 -13.19 10.57 19.20
N PRO A 169 -11.93 10.13 19.13
CA PRO A 169 -11.59 8.72 19.24
C PRO A 169 -11.99 8.15 20.61
N ARG A 170 -12.36 6.86 20.61
CA ARG A 170 -12.61 6.11 21.84
C ARG A 170 -11.32 5.90 22.63
N SER A 171 -11.43 5.65 23.93
CA SER A 171 -10.31 5.36 24.83
C SER A 171 -9.46 4.16 24.38
N SER A 172 -10.10 3.12 23.84
CA SER A 172 -9.42 1.96 23.24
C SER A 172 -8.82 2.22 21.86
N GLU A 173 -9.06 3.39 21.27
CA GLU A 173 -8.49 3.78 19.98
C GLU A 173 -7.34 4.78 20.13
N MET A 174 -6.95 5.10 21.37
CA MET A 174 -5.90 6.06 21.68
C MET A 174 -4.75 5.39 22.43
N ILE A 175 -3.53 5.69 21.97
CA ILE A 175 -2.31 5.33 22.70
C ILE A 175 -1.52 6.60 22.99
N GLU A 176 -1.31 6.89 24.26
CA GLU A 176 -0.40 7.95 24.68
C GLU A 176 1.04 7.51 24.45
N VAL A 177 1.73 8.14 23.50
CA VAL A 177 3.13 7.86 23.21
C VAL A 177 4.00 8.89 23.91
N THR A 178 5.04 8.42 24.59
CA THR A 178 6.16 9.26 25.03
C THR A 178 7.46 8.75 24.41
N LEU A 179 8.12 9.61 23.63
CA LEU A 179 9.41 9.30 23.04
C LEU A 179 10.53 9.34 24.08
N THR A 180 11.38 8.33 24.03
CA THR A 180 12.52 8.14 24.92
C THR A 180 13.83 8.51 24.23
N GLY A 181 14.90 8.74 25.03
CA GLY A 181 16.23 9.01 24.49
C GLY A 181 16.38 10.35 23.76
N GLY A 182 15.61 11.37 24.15
CA GLY A 182 15.68 12.71 23.55
C GLY A 182 15.11 12.81 22.13
N GLN A 183 14.49 11.73 21.61
CA GLN A 183 13.90 11.74 20.28
C GLN A 183 12.66 12.62 20.22
N THR A 184 12.47 13.23 19.06
CA THR A 184 11.28 13.95 18.67
C THR A 184 10.85 13.50 17.28
N VAL A 185 9.56 13.58 16.99
CA VAL A 185 9.00 13.30 15.67
C VAL A 185 8.22 14.52 15.20
N GLU A 186 8.33 14.82 13.92
CA GLU A 186 7.52 15.87 13.33
C GLU A 186 6.04 15.44 13.29
N GLY A 187 5.15 16.28 13.77
CA GLY A 187 3.71 16.11 13.63
C GLY A 187 3.32 16.11 12.15
N GLY A 188 2.33 15.29 11.78
CA GLY A 188 1.87 15.20 10.41
C GLY A 188 1.01 13.97 10.16
N MET A 189 0.59 13.82 8.90
CA MET A 189 -0.34 12.76 8.46
C MET A 189 0.36 11.46 8.04
N THR A 190 1.65 11.33 8.31
CA THR A 190 2.42 10.15 7.94
C THR A 190 2.29 9.06 8.99
N ARG A 191 2.23 7.81 8.53
CA ARG A 191 2.19 6.65 9.43
C ARG A 191 3.54 6.50 10.12
N ARG A 192 3.54 6.45 11.45
CA ARG A 192 4.73 6.27 12.27
C ARG A 192 4.88 4.82 12.70
N LYS A 193 6.13 4.34 12.73
CA LYS A 193 6.52 3.02 13.25
C LYS A 193 7.20 3.24 14.60
N LEU A 194 6.65 2.65 15.66
CA LEU A 194 7.12 2.87 17.02
C LEU A 194 7.43 1.53 17.68
N ALA A 195 8.53 1.48 18.43
CA ALA A 195 8.95 0.30 19.17
C ALA A 195 9.30 0.67 20.61
N GLY A 196 8.72 -0.04 21.58
CA GLY A 196 9.07 0.09 22.99
C GLY A 196 8.02 -0.48 23.93
N LYS A 197 8.07 -0.05 25.18
CA LYS A 197 7.32 -0.68 26.28
C LYS A 197 5.87 -0.22 26.31
N PHE A 198 4.95 -1.15 26.15
CA PHE A 198 3.51 -0.95 26.27
C PHE A 198 3.06 -1.09 27.72
N SER A 199 2.08 -0.28 28.11
CA SER A 199 1.47 -0.34 29.43
C SER A 199 0.00 0.05 29.39
N VAL A 200 -0.83 -0.68 30.13
CA VAL A 200 -2.24 -0.33 30.34
C VAL A 200 -2.37 0.49 31.61
N ASN A 201 -2.90 1.71 31.48
CA ASN A 201 -3.19 2.58 32.60
C ASN A 201 -4.37 2.00 33.40
N ARG A 202 -4.11 1.67 34.67
CA ARG A 202 -5.15 1.22 35.62
C ARG A 202 -5.95 2.37 36.22
N MET A 203 -5.44 3.59 36.13
CA MET A 203 -6.10 4.81 36.57
C MET A 203 -6.44 5.67 35.35
N GLN A 204 -7.65 6.22 35.32
CA GLN A 204 -8.09 7.10 34.24
C GLN A 204 -7.21 8.35 34.19
N HIS A 205 -6.52 8.52 33.06
CA HIS A 205 -5.71 9.70 32.80
C HIS A 205 -6.27 10.40 31.55
N THR A 206 -6.76 11.61 31.75
CA THR A 206 -7.30 12.46 30.70
C THR A 206 -6.21 13.40 30.22
N LYS A 207 -6.04 13.56 28.90
CA LYS A 207 -5.12 14.55 28.33
C LYS A 207 -5.93 15.82 28.04
N ALA A 208 -5.34 17.00 28.25
CA ALA A 208 -6.04 18.28 28.20
C ALA A 208 -6.89 18.53 26.93
N ASP A 209 -6.54 17.91 25.81
CA ASP A 209 -7.22 18.06 24.51
C ASP A 209 -8.16 16.89 24.16
N PHE A 210 -8.41 15.96 25.08
CA PHE A 210 -9.28 14.80 24.89
C PHE A 210 -10.17 14.56 26.11
N ASP A 211 -11.48 14.70 25.95
CA ASP A 211 -12.52 14.32 26.94
C ASP A 211 -12.48 12.84 27.36
N ASN A 212 -12.11 11.91 26.47
CA ASN A 212 -12.03 10.49 26.77
C ASN A 212 -10.72 10.12 27.50
N PRO A 213 -10.76 9.29 28.56
CA PRO A 213 -9.55 8.84 29.24
C PRO A 213 -8.71 7.96 28.30
N VAL A 214 -7.39 7.94 28.47
CA VAL A 214 -6.51 7.11 27.64
C VAL A 214 -6.11 5.84 28.40
N PHE A 215 -6.52 4.68 27.88
CA PHE A 215 -6.19 3.38 28.49
C PHE A 215 -4.76 2.95 28.26
N TYR A 216 -4.15 3.34 27.13
CA TYR A 216 -2.89 2.77 26.69
C TYR A 216 -1.78 3.80 26.69
N ARG A 217 -0.61 3.39 27.16
CA ARG A 217 0.61 4.18 27.12
C ARG A 217 1.75 3.39 26.48
N LEU A 218 2.55 4.07 25.68
CA LEU A 218 3.70 3.51 25.00
C LEU A 218 4.92 4.41 25.25
N LYS A 219 5.95 3.86 25.90
CA LYS A 219 7.28 4.49 25.99
C LYS A 219 8.16 3.91 24.90
N ALA A 220 8.31 4.64 23.81
CA ALA A 220 8.90 4.13 22.59
C ALA A 220 10.06 4.98 22.06
N ARG A 221 10.73 4.41 21.07
CA ARG A 221 11.58 5.13 20.12
C ARG A 221 10.88 5.12 18.76
N SER A 222 11.06 6.18 17.99
CA SER A 222 10.61 6.22 16.61
C SER A 222 11.58 5.45 15.73
N LEU A 223 11.03 4.59 14.89
CA LEU A 223 11.77 3.94 13.82
C LEU A 223 11.65 4.76 12.54
N LYS A 224 12.67 4.71 11.70
CA LYS A 224 12.67 5.32 10.36
C LYS A 224 11.95 4.41 9.36
#